data_AF-V8CP44-F1
#
_entry.id   AF-V8CP44-F1
#
_cell.length_a   1.000
_cell.length_b   1.000
_cell.length_c   1.000
_cell.angle_alpha   90.00
_cell.angle_beta   90.00
_cell.angle_gamma   90.00
#
_symmetry.space_group_name_H-M   'P 1'
#
loop_
_entity.id
_entity.type
_entity.pdbx_description
1 polymer ?
#
loop_
_entity_poly.entity_id
_entity_poly.type
_entity_poly.pdbx_seq_one_letter_code
_entity_poly.pdbx_strand_id
1 'polypeptide(L)'
;YYNRAISGNVNQRIEVDSIHCNFNTYPYAVTTYAREYIVRQSNVTERSLVTTCTLQNSVRSDNNPQGFLMENFLVKENRDIQTYKR
;
A
#
# COMPACT_ATOMS: atom_id res chain seq x y z
N TYR A 1 3.98 13.68 -11.47
CA TYR A 1 4.60 12.53 -10.76
C TYR A 1 4.88 11.40 -11.73
N TYR A 2 3.86 10.81 -12.36
CA TYR A 2 4.00 9.66 -13.28
C TYR A 2 4.96 9.88 -14.47
N ASN A 3 4.91 11.02 -15.15
CA ASN A 3 5.86 11.30 -16.25
C ASN A 3 7.32 11.28 -15.80
N ARG A 4 7.62 11.70 -14.56
CA ARG A 4 8.98 11.64 -13.98
C ARG A 4 9.38 10.23 -13.54
N ALA A 5 8.41 9.40 -13.16
CA ALA A 5 8.66 7.99 -12.86
C ALA A 5 8.98 7.21 -14.16
N ILE A 6 8.21 7.45 -15.22
CA ILE A 6 8.43 6.84 -16.54
C ILE A 6 9.76 7.31 -17.16
N SER A 7 10.01 8.63 -17.18
CA SER A 7 11.25 9.17 -17.76
C SER A 7 12.51 8.80 -16.96
N GLY A 8 12.36 8.54 -15.66
CA GLY A 8 13.45 8.10 -14.78
C GLY A 8 13.66 6.59 -14.74
N ASN A 9 12.93 5.81 -15.56
CA ASN A 9 12.91 4.34 -15.54
C ASN A 9 12.76 3.78 -14.11
N VAL A 10 11.78 4.33 -13.37
CA VAL A 10 11.52 3.99 -11.97
C VAL A 10 10.54 2.84 -11.90
N ASN A 11 10.94 1.75 -11.27
CA ASN A 11 10.05 0.64 -10.94
C ASN A 11 9.73 0.70 -9.44
N GLN A 12 8.45 0.80 -9.09
CA GLN A 12 7.99 0.74 -7.70
C GLN A 12 7.39 -0.64 -7.43
N ARG A 13 7.85 -1.28 -6.36
CA ARG A 13 7.32 -2.56 -5.88
C ARG A 13 6.91 -2.42 -4.43
N ILE A 14 5.71 -2.88 -4.09
CA ILE A 14 5.24 -2.96 -2.71
C ILE A 14 5.22 -4.44 -2.32
N GLU A 15 5.91 -4.79 -1.24
CA GLU A 15 5.81 -6.09 -0.60
C GLU A 15 4.97 -5.95 0.67
N VAL A 16 3.85 -6.67 0.73
CA VAL A 16 2.97 -6.67 1.90
C VAL A 16 3.48 -7.70 2.89
N ASP A 17 3.80 -7.26 4.11
CA ASP A 17 4.25 -8.13 5.18
C ASP A 17 3.06 -8.75 5.91
N SER A 18 2.08 -7.90 6.28
CA SER A 18 0.87 -8.35 6.98
C SER A 18 -0.28 -7.36 6.84
N ILE A 19 -1.50 -7.88 6.97
CA ILE A 19 -2.74 -7.10 7.01
C ILE A 19 -3.49 -7.49 8.29
N HIS A 20 -3.75 -6.51 9.14
CA HIS A 20 -4.53 -6.68 10.36
C HIS A 20 -5.93 -6.10 10.15
N CYS A 21 -6.94 -6.96 10.25
CA CYS A 21 -8.34 -6.58 10.10
C CYS A 21 -9.07 -6.79 11.44
N ASN A 22 -9.67 -5.74 11.98
CA ASN A 22 -10.55 -5.85 13.14
C ASN A 22 -12.00 -6.00 12.69
N PHE A 23 -12.50 -7.23 12.68
CA PHE A 23 -13.90 -7.53 12.32
C PHE A 23 -14.88 -7.47 13.50
N ASN A 24 -14.42 -7.11 14.70
CA ASN A 24 -15.27 -7.05 15.89
C ASN A 24 -16.09 -5.75 15.99
N THR A 25 -15.76 -4.74 15.19
CA THR A 25 -16.43 -3.43 15.25
C THR A 25 -16.61 -2.90 13.84
N TYR A 26 -17.83 -2.51 13.51
CA TYR A 26 -18.19 -1.91 12.22
C TYR A 26 -18.06 -0.38 12.27
N PRO A 27 -17.49 0.29 11.24
CA PRO A 27 -16.85 -0.29 10.05
C PRO A 27 -15.49 -0.92 10.39
N TYR A 28 -15.10 -1.97 9.66
CA TYR A 28 -13.95 -2.80 10.02
C TYR A 28 -12.63 -2.07 9.77
N ALA A 29 -11.89 -1.78 10.83
CA ALA A 29 -10.60 -1.12 10.72
C ALA A 29 -9.55 -2.09 10.17
N VAL A 30 -8.77 -1.64 9.18
CA VAL A 30 -7.70 -2.41 8.57
C VAL A 30 -6.40 -1.63 8.61
N THR A 31 -5.32 -2.29 9.01
CA THR A 31 -3.95 -1.76 8.95
C THR A 31 -3.09 -2.69 8.11
N THR A 32 -2.42 -2.15 7.10
CA THR A 32 -1.48 -2.88 6.25
C THR A 32 -0.07 -2.42 6.57
N TYR A 33 0.81 -3.39 6.82
CA TYR A 33 2.25 -3.20 6.99
C TYR A 33 2.94 -3.74 5.74
N ALA A 34 3.77 -2.91 5.14
CA ALA A 34 4.44 -3.22 3.89
C ALA A 34 5.80 -2.52 3.78
N ARG A 35 6.60 -2.98 2.83
CA ARG A 35 7.83 -2.33 2.39
C ARG A 35 7.70 -1.89 0.93
N GLU A 36 7.99 -0.62 0.66
CA GLU A 36 8.03 -0.08 -0.69
C GLU A 36 9.49 -0.04 -1.17
N TYR A 37 9.74 -0.55 -2.37
CA TYR A 37 11.01 -0.48 -3.06
C TYR A 37 10.85 0.43 -4.27
N ILE A 38 11.66 1.49 -4.32
CA ILE A 38 11.76 2.38 -5.46
C ILE A 38 13.08 2.05 -6.16
N VAL A 39 12.98 1.23 -7.21
CA VAL A 39 14.11 0.75 -8.00
C VAL A 39 14.35 1.71 -9.15
N ARG A 40 15.57 2.25 -9.23
CA ARG A 40 16.06 3.05 -10.34
C ARG A 40 17.26 2.35 -10.98
N GLN A 41 17.76 2.89 -12.08
CA GLN A 41 18.94 2.32 -12.73
C GLN A 41 20.18 2.31 -11.82
N SER A 42 20.39 3.35 -11.01
CA SER A 42 21.61 3.53 -10.20
C SER A 42 21.48 3.09 -8.75
N ASN A 43 20.27 3.01 -8.21
CA ASN A 43 20.04 2.72 -6.80
C ASN A 43 18.66 2.12 -6.53
N VAL A 44 18.53 1.54 -5.34
CA VAL A 44 17.28 1.09 -4.76
C VAL A 44 17.07 1.85 -3.45
N THR A 45 15.90 2.47 -3.31
CA THR A 45 15.46 3.07 -2.05
C THR A 45 14.36 2.21 -1.44
N GLU A 46 14.55 1.80 -0.20
CA GLU A 46 13.55 1.06 0.57
C GLU A 46 12.84 1.99 1.54
N ARG A 47 11.53 1.84 1.64
CA ARG A 47 10.67 2.65 2.51
C ARG A 47 9.76 1.73 3.32
N SER A 48 9.59 2.08 4.58
CA SER A 48 8.54 1.53 5.43
C SER A 48 7.21 2.14 5.00
N LEU A 49 6.19 1.30 4.82
CA LEU A 49 4.86 1.73 4.42
C LEU A 49 3.83 1.14 5.39
N VAL A 50 3.12 2.02 6.09
CA VAL A 50 1.96 1.63 6.91
C VAL A 50 0.76 2.40 6.40
N THR A 51 -0.31 1.67 6.06
CA THR A 51 -1.55 2.27 5.60
C THR A 51 -2.72 1.78 6.43
N THR A 52 -3.74 2.62 6.58
CA THR A 52 -4.96 2.29 7.28
C THR A 52 -6.17 2.60 6.41
N CYS A 53 -7.22 1.81 6.52
CA CYS A 53 -8.51 2.08 5.92
C CYS A 53 -9.64 1.46 6.75
N THR A 54 -10.88 1.74 6.36
CA THR A 54 -12.07 1.09 6.91
C THR A 54 -12.77 0.30 5.81
N LEU A 55 -13.20 -0.92 6.09
CA LEU A 55 -14.03 -1.72 5.19
C LEU A 55 -15.50 -1.61 5.62
N GLN A 56 -16.33 -1.16 4.68
CA GLN A 56 -17.79 -1.19 4.79
C GLN A 56 -18.35 -2.36 3.99
N ASN A 57 -19.49 -2.92 4.42
CA ASN A 57 -20.16 -3.94 3.62
C ASN A 57 -20.72 -3.30 2.33
N SER A 58 -20.56 -3.99 1.21
CA SER A 58 -21.10 -3.59 -0.09
C SER A 58 -21.73 -4.80 -0.78
N VAL A 59 -22.57 -4.54 -1.77
CA VAL A 59 -23.24 -5.59 -2.54
C VAL A 59 -22.19 -6.44 -3.25
N ARG A 60 -22.22 -7.76 -3.02
CA ARG A 60 -21.36 -8.70 -3.75
C ARG A 60 -21.75 -8.72 -5.22
N SER A 61 -20.75 -8.68 -6.08
CA SER A 61 -20.91 -8.78 -7.53
C SER A 61 -19.69 -9.45 -8.14
N ASP A 62 -19.74 -9.78 -9.43
CA ASP A 62 -18.59 -10.34 -10.15
C ASP A 62 -17.35 -9.44 -10.05
N ASN A 63 -17.55 -8.11 -9.96
CA ASN A 63 -16.50 -7.11 -9.84
C ASN A 63 -16.11 -6.79 -8.37
N ASN A 64 -16.90 -7.25 -7.39
CA ASN A 64 -16.60 -7.13 -5.96
C ASN A 64 -17.08 -8.40 -5.20
N PRO A 65 -16.45 -9.56 -5.43
CA PRO A 65 -16.94 -10.82 -4.87
C PRO A 65 -16.83 -10.86 -3.33
N GLN A 66 -15.91 -10.08 -2.76
CA GLN A 66 -15.69 -9.96 -1.32
C GLN A 66 -16.80 -9.15 -0.65
N GLY A 67 -17.41 -8.21 -1.38
CA GLY A 67 -18.52 -7.39 -0.87
C GLY A 67 -18.06 -6.37 0.16
N PHE A 68 -16.87 -5.78 -0.03
CA PHE A 68 -16.39 -4.69 0.81
C PHE A 68 -16.16 -3.44 -0.02
N LEU A 69 -16.46 -2.28 0.56
CA LEU A 69 -16.03 -0.98 0.09
C LEU A 69 -14.91 -0.49 1.01
N MET A 70 -13.75 -0.21 0.44
CA MET A 70 -12.66 0.43 1.17
C MET A 70 -12.90 1.93 1.21
N GLU A 71 -12.87 2.49 2.42
CA GLU A 71 -13.01 3.92 2.66
C GLU A 71 -11.89 4.43 3.58
N ASN A 72 -11.74 5.75 3.65
CA ASN A 72 -10.83 6.43 4.57
C ASN A 72 -9.39 5.89 4.46
N PHE A 73 -8.94 5.57 3.24
CA PHE A 73 -7.58 5.12 2.99
C PHE A 73 -6.57 6.24 3.31
N LEU A 74 -5.64 5.94 4.21
CA LEU A 74 -4.66 6.88 4.72
C LEU A 74 -3.29 6.21 4.80
N VAL A 75 -2.25 6.92 4.37
CA VAL A 75 -0.86 6.52 4.57
C VAL A 75 -0.40 7.06 5.94
N LYS A 76 -0.17 6.16 6.89
CA LYS A 76 0.28 6.50 8.26
C LYS A 76 1.80 6.63 8.34
N GLU A 77 2.52 5.79 7.62
CA GLU A 77 3.97 5.86 7.52
C GLU A 77 4.36 5.66 6.05
N ASN A 78 5.27 6.51 5.57
CA ASN A 78 5.95 6.32 4.31
C ASN A 78 7.37 6.89 4.43
N ARG A 79 8.26 6.15 5.07
CA ARG A 79 9.56 6.64 5.53
C ARG A 79 10.70 5.82 4.95
N ASP A 80 11.68 6.51 4.38
CA ASP A 80 12.91 5.90 3.88
C ASP A 80 13.64 5.15 4.99
N ILE A 81 13.94 3.88 4.73
CA ILE A 81 14.72 3.01 5.63
C ILE A 81 16.19 3.03 5.21
N GLN A 82 16.44 2.83 3.91
CA GLN A 82 17.80 2.82 3.37
C GLN A 82 17.80 3.08 1.86
N THR A 83 18.97 3.46 1.34
CA THR A 83 19.23 3.54 -0.10
C THR A 83 20.59 2.95 -0.40
N TYR A 84 20.67 2.07 -1.38
CA TYR A 84 21.92 1.43 -1.81
C TYR A 84 22.06 1.43 -3.33
N LYS A 85 23.29 1.41 -3.83
CA LYS A 85 23.56 1.31 -5.27
C LYS A 85 23.24 -0.10 -5.76
N ARG A 86 22.76 -0.19 -6.99
CA ARG A 86 22.51 -1.48 -7.67
C ARG A 86 23.77 -2.00 -8.33
#